data_AF-S0GIG7-F1
#
_entry.id   AF-S0GIG7-F1
#
_cell.length_a   1.000
_cell.length_b   1.000
_cell.length_c   1.000
_cell.angle_alpha   90.00
_cell.angle_beta   90.00
_cell.angle_gamma   90.00
#
_symmetry.space_group_name_H-M   'P 1'
#
loop_
_entity.id
_entity.type
_entity.pdbx_description
1 polymer ?
#
loop_
_entity_poly.entity_id
_entity_poly.type
_entity_poly.pdbx_seq_one_letter_code
_entity_poly.pdbx_strand_id
1 'polypeptide(L)' 'MEATTLKTFEISIPEKYASAIRSLVKSMGGSIKVRKEKKCGLDEALEDVKAGRVYHAESTEDMMKQIFG' A
#
# COMPACT_ATOMS: atom_id res chain seq x y z
N MET A 1 -11.72 19.87 32.21
CA MET A 1 -11.34 19.63 30.81
C MET A 1 -11.39 18.12 30.61
N GLU A 2 -12.45 17.58 30.02
CA GLU A 2 -12.52 16.14 29.73
C GLU A 2 -11.50 15.81 28.62
N ALA A 3 -10.63 14.84 28.89
CA ALA A 3 -9.64 14.39 27.92
C ALA A 3 -10.32 13.51 26.86
N THR A 4 -10.55 14.05 25.67
CA THR A 4 -11.09 13.30 24.54
C THR A 4 -10.12 12.20 24.15
N THR A 5 -10.43 10.96 24.52
CA THR A 5 -9.59 9.79 24.22
C THR A 5 -9.91 9.30 22.80
N LEU A 6 -8.94 9.38 21.90
CA LEU A 6 -9.11 8.95 20.50
C LEU A 6 -8.72 7.47 20.35
N LYS A 7 -9.63 6.65 19.82
CA LYS A 7 -9.34 5.26 19.41
C LYS A 7 -9.30 5.18 17.88
N THR A 8 -8.34 4.42 17.35
CA THR A 8 -8.17 4.19 15.90
C THR A 8 -8.54 2.75 15.56
N PHE A 9 -9.31 2.55 14.50
CA PHE A 9 -9.70 1.23 13.98
C PHE A 9 -9.52 1.22 12.45
N GLU A 10 -9.13 0.08 11.89
CA GLU A 10 -9.09 -0.13 10.43
C GLU A 10 -10.42 -0.76 9.99
N ILE A 11 -11.05 -0.17 8.97
CA ILE A 11 -12.31 -0.66 8.39
C ILE A 11 -12.18 -0.74 6.88
N SER A 12 -12.66 -1.83 6.28
CA SER A 12 -12.74 -1.98 4.82
C SER A 12 -14.11 -1.54 4.35
N ILE A 13 -14.16 -0.48 3.55
CA ILE A 13 -15.40 0.09 3.00
C ILE A 13 -15.31 0.21 1.48
N PRO A 14 -16.43 0.04 0.75
CA PRO A 14 -16.49 0.37 -0.66
C PRO A 14 -16.16 1.85 -0.91
N GLU A 15 -15.39 2.14 -1.97
CA GLU A 15 -14.89 3.49 -2.28
C GLU A 15 -16.01 4.53 -2.42
N LYS A 16 -17.18 4.12 -2.92
CA LYS A 16 -18.39 4.96 -3.03
C LYS A 16 -18.83 5.61 -1.70
N TYR A 17 -18.47 5.02 -0.56
CA TYR A 17 -18.82 5.53 0.78
C TYR A 17 -17.69 6.30 1.46
N ALA A 18 -16.48 6.34 0.87
CA ALA A 18 -15.32 6.99 1.49
C ALA A 18 -15.53 8.49 1.72
N SER A 19 -16.24 9.17 0.80
CA SER A 19 -16.57 10.59 0.92
C SER A 19 -17.52 10.86 2.09
N ALA A 20 -18.54 10.03 2.28
CA ALA A 20 -19.49 10.15 3.37
C ALA A 20 -18.83 9.94 4.75
N ILE A 21 -18.00 8.92 4.87
CA ILE A 21 -17.24 8.61 6.10
C ILE A 21 -16.25 9.76 6.40
N ARG A 22 -15.62 10.33 5.39
CA ARG A 22 -14.74 11.51 5.54
C ARG A 22 -15.44 12.72 6.12
N SER A 23 -16.64 13.02 5.65
CA SER A 23 -17.43 14.13 6.21
C SER A 23 -17.84 13.86 7.65
N LEU A 24 -18.26 12.63 7.96
CA LEU A 24 -18.65 12.23 9.31
C LEU A 24 -17.49 12.34 10.31
N VAL A 25 -16.32 11.78 9.98
CA VAL A 25 -15.15 11.82 10.88
C VAL A 25 -14.67 13.24 11.12
N LYS A 26 -14.67 14.10 10.09
CA LYS A 26 -14.35 15.52 10.26
C LYS A 26 -15.34 16.24 11.17
N SER A 27 -16.64 15.96 11.04
CA SER A 27 -17.68 16.52 11.91
C SER A 27 -17.49 16.12 13.37
N MET A 28 -16.90 14.96 13.64
CA MET A 28 -16.60 14.48 15.00
C MET A 28 -15.25 14.97 15.54
N GLY A 29 -14.55 15.86 14.81
CA GLY A 29 -13.20 16.33 15.17
C GLY A 29 -12.10 15.28 15.00
N GLY A 30 -12.39 14.16 14.33
CA GLY A 30 -11.44 13.11 14.02
C GLY A 30 -10.67 13.37 12.72
N SER A 31 -9.65 12.55 12.47
CA SER A 31 -8.90 12.56 11.22
C SER A 31 -8.95 11.18 10.55
N ILE A 32 -9.08 11.15 9.22
CA ILE A 32 -9.01 9.91 8.44
C ILE A 32 -7.64 9.81 7.80
N LYS A 33 -6.92 8.73 8.10
CA LYS A 33 -5.79 8.26 7.31
C LYS A 33 -6.30 7.28 6.26
N VAL A 34 -6.48 7.74 5.03
CA VAL A 34 -6.71 6.82 3.90
C VAL A 34 -5.35 6.19 3.59
N ARG A 35 -5.18 4.89 3.85
CA ARG A 35 -4.09 4.14 3.25
C ARG A 35 -4.38 4.09 1.76
N LYS A 36 -3.87 5.07 1.01
CA LYS A 36 -3.64 4.83 -0.41
C LYS A 36 -2.62 3.70 -0.45
N GLU A 37 -2.97 2.59 -1.09
CA GLU A 37 -1.98 1.65 -1.58
C GLU A 37 -1.08 2.46 -2.51
N LYS A 38 -0.01 3.02 -1.93
CA LYS A 38 1.06 3.63 -2.70
C LYS A 38 1.63 2.44 -3.45
N LYS A 39 1.58 2.45 -4.79
CA LYS A 39 2.34 1.51 -5.61
C LYS A 39 3.74 1.47 -5.02
N CYS A 40 4.08 0.35 -4.41
CA CYS A 40 5.38 0.15 -3.82
C CYS A 40 6.26 -0.55 -4.84
N GLY A 41 7.57 -0.58 -4.60
CA GLY A 41 8.48 -1.27 -5.52
C GLY A 41 8.12 -2.74 -5.75
N LEU A 42 7.32 -3.36 -4.87
CA LEU A 42 6.79 -4.72 -5.06
C LEU A 42 5.65 -4.78 -6.08
N ASP A 43 4.80 -3.76 -6.14
CA ASP A 43 3.76 -3.66 -7.18
C ASP A 43 4.40 -3.48 -8.55
N GLU A 44 5.45 -2.64 -8.62
CA GLU A 44 6.24 -2.43 -9.84
C GLU A 44 6.96 -3.72 -10.26
N ALA A 45 7.61 -4.42 -9.32
CA ALA A 45 8.25 -5.71 -9.59
C ALA A 45 7.23 -6.76 -10.06
N LEU A 46 6.01 -6.77 -9.51
CA LEU A 46 4.95 -7.67 -9.95
C LEU A 46 4.48 -7.34 -11.38
N GLU A 47 4.40 -6.06 -11.73
CA GLU A 47 4.11 -5.62 -13.10
C GLU A 47 5.24 -5.98 -14.08
N ASP A 48 6.50 -5.89 -13.65
CA ASP A 48 7.67 -6.29 -14.45
C ASP A 48 7.69 -7.79 -14.73
N VAL A 49 7.39 -8.62 -13.71
CA VAL A 49 7.27 -10.07 -13.88
C VAL A 49 6.14 -10.43 -14.85
N LYS A 50 4.96 -9.81 -14.69
CA LYS A 50 3.82 -10.04 -15.60
C LYS A 50 4.12 -9.61 -17.04
N ALA A 51 4.86 -8.53 -17.22
CA ALA A 51 5.25 -8.02 -18.53
C ALA A 51 6.44 -8.75 -19.16
N GLY A 52 7.01 -9.74 -18.48
CA GLY A 52 8.18 -10.48 -18.97
C GLY A 52 9.47 -9.67 -18.95
N ARG A 53 9.51 -8.55 -18.22
CA ARG A 53 10.74 -7.75 -17.98
C ARG A 53 11.56 -8.39 -16.87
N VAL A 54 11.92 -9.66 -17.05
CA VAL A 54 12.68 -10.46 -16.09
C VAL A 54 14.02 -10.85 -16.68
N TYR A 55 15.06 -10.87 -15.85
CA TYR A 55 16.34 -11.44 -16.23
C TYR A 55 16.28 -12.95 -16.06
N HIS A 56 16.80 -13.68 -17.05
CA HIS A 56 16.95 -15.12 -16.99
C HIS A 56 18.40 -15.46 -16.67
N ALA A 57 18.58 -16.40 -15.75
CA ALA A 57 19.88 -16.99 -15.45
C ALA A 57 19.77 -18.49 -15.67
N GLU A 58 20.75 -19.07 -16.35
CA GLU A 58 20.75 -20.50 -16.70
C GLU A 58 21.13 -21.39 -15.51
N SER A 59 21.77 -20.81 -14.49
CA SER A 59 22.18 -21.50 -13.28
C SER A 59 22.25 -20.55 -12.08
N THR A 60 22.32 -21.11 -10.88
CA THR A 60 22.51 -20.32 -9.65
C THR A 60 23.83 -19.54 -9.68
N GLU A 61 24.89 -20.11 -10.26
CA GLU A 61 26.19 -19.43 -10.40
C GLU A 61 26.10 -18.24 -11.35
N ASP A 62 25.38 -18.38 -12.46
CA ASP A 62 25.12 -17.29 -13.41
C ASP A 62 24.27 -16.19 -12.76
N MET A 63 23.23 -16.56 -12.01
CA MET A 63 22.42 -15.61 -11.24
C MET A 63 23.27 -14.83 -10.24
N MET A 64 24.17 -15.50 -9.51
CA MET A 64 25.06 -14.83 -8.55
C MET A 64 26.02 -13.86 -9.24
N LYS A 65 26.59 -14.22 -10.39
CA LYS A 65 27.42 -13.29 -11.19
C LYS A 65 26.61 -12.09 -11.67
N GLN A 66 25.40 -12.31 -12.19
CA GLN A 66 24.53 -11.20 -12.64
C GLN A 66 24.16 -10.22 -11.52
N ILE A 67 24.00 -10.70 -10.28
CA ILE A 67 23.62 -9.86 -9.12
C ILE A 67 24.83 -9.18 -8.49
N PHE A 68 25.97 -9.88 -8.38
CA PHE A 68 27.10 -9.44 -7.55
C PHE A 68 28.35 -9.00 -8.34
N GLY A 69 28.41 -9.24 -9.65
CA GLY A 69 29.56 -8.93 -10.51
C GLY A 69 30.52 -10.10 -10.67
#